data_AF-A0A961AGD2-F1
#
_entry.id   AF-A0A961AGD2-F1
#
_cell.length_a   1.000
_cell.length_b   1.000
_cell.length_c   1.000
_cell.angle_alpha   90.00
_cell.angle_beta   90.00
_cell.angle_gamma   90.00
#
_symmetry.space_group_name_H-M   'P 1'
#
loop_
_entity.id
_entity.type
_entity.pdbx_description
1 polymer ?
#
loop_
_entity_poly.entity_id
_entity_poly.type
_entity_poly.pdbx_seq_one_letter_code
_entity_poly.pdbx_strand_id
1 'polypeptide(L)'
;MKALRDEMKLRDETRELENAKAALAPTEHQHRALKLSGEQSRIGITVQSAMEEIYRLPNAEKFGKEVKLLTAVRHVMDEVVGLLDQPETGDPTVAAETEAIELLLQTKRQNPNGGGGGGGGPGGGGGAASTQVALSEIGPGGEANAVQEKRQVGQSTGRAGKEFPAEFQKGLDAYFNNLEKDAAP
;
A
#
# COMPACT_ATOMS: atom_id res chain seq x y z
N MET A 1 1.14 2.37 -10.75
CA MET A 1 2.49 2.97 -10.81
C MET A 1 3.50 1.85 -10.63
N LYS A 2 4.62 1.87 -11.37
CA LYS A 2 5.67 0.84 -11.28
C LYS A 2 6.32 0.79 -9.89
N ALA A 3 6.76 1.95 -9.37
CA ALA A 3 7.39 2.07 -8.05
C ALA A 3 6.57 1.43 -6.92
N LEU A 4 5.25 1.65 -6.85
CA LEU A 4 4.39 1.02 -5.85
C LEU A 4 4.43 -0.52 -5.88
N ARG A 5 4.43 -1.14 -7.07
CA ARG A 5 4.48 -2.60 -7.16
C ARG A 5 5.85 -3.14 -6.77
N ASP A 6 6.90 -2.43 -7.20
CA ASP A 6 8.27 -2.80 -6.87
C ASP A 6 8.51 -2.68 -5.36
N GLU A 7 7.97 -1.63 -4.72
CA GLU A 7 8.05 -1.44 -3.27
C GLU A 7 7.30 -2.52 -2.48
N MET A 8 6.10 -2.89 -2.92
CA MET A 8 5.35 -4.00 -2.30
C MET A 8 6.13 -5.32 -2.39
N LYS A 9 6.78 -5.59 -3.53
CA LYS A 9 7.63 -6.77 -3.72
C LYS A 9 8.84 -6.72 -2.79
N LEU A 10 9.53 -5.58 -2.74
CA LEU A 10 10.71 -5.39 -1.91
C LEU A 10 10.39 -5.66 -0.44
N ARG A 11 9.28 -5.12 0.08
CA ARG A 11 8.84 -5.36 1.45
C ARG A 11 8.58 -6.84 1.76
N ASP A 12 7.98 -7.55 0.81
CA ASP A 12 7.72 -8.97 0.98
C ASP A 12 9.06 -9.75 0.99
N GLU A 13 10.03 -9.37 0.17
CA GLU A 13 11.39 -9.95 0.17
C GLU A 13 12.19 -9.60 1.44
N THR A 14 12.06 -8.39 1.98
CA THR A 14 12.65 -7.98 3.27
C THR A 14 12.11 -8.83 4.42
N ARG A 15 10.79 -9.06 4.45
CA ARG A 15 10.16 -9.97 5.43
C ARG A 15 10.64 -11.41 5.27
N GLU A 16 10.76 -11.90 4.05
CA GLU A 16 11.28 -13.24 3.78
C GLU A 16 12.73 -13.38 4.25
N LEU A 17 13.56 -12.38 4.02
CA LEU A 17 14.95 -12.36 4.46
C LEU A 17 15.06 -12.35 6.00
N GLU A 18 14.26 -11.54 6.70
CA GLU A 18 14.22 -11.54 8.17
C GLU A 18 13.78 -12.90 8.71
N ASN A 19 12.73 -13.50 8.14
CA ASN A 19 12.26 -14.83 8.57
C ASN A 19 13.33 -15.92 8.37
N ALA A 20 14.17 -15.78 7.34
CA ALA A 20 15.26 -16.71 7.05
C ALA A 20 16.55 -16.43 7.87
N LYS A 21 16.66 -15.27 8.53
CA LYS A 21 17.89 -14.78 9.18
C LYS A 21 18.55 -15.79 10.10
N ALA A 22 17.77 -16.51 10.92
CA ALA A 22 18.30 -17.51 11.86
C ALA A 22 18.91 -18.75 11.16
N ALA A 23 18.52 -19.03 9.91
CA ALA A 23 19.04 -20.14 9.12
C ALA A 23 20.19 -19.74 8.19
N LEU A 24 20.51 -18.45 8.09
CA LEU A 24 21.55 -17.90 7.21
C LEU A 24 22.85 -17.62 7.97
N ALA A 25 23.98 -17.74 7.27
CA ALA A 25 25.22 -17.20 7.79
C ALA A 25 25.14 -15.65 7.86
N PRO A 26 25.75 -14.99 8.86
CA PRO A 26 25.68 -13.52 8.97
C PRO A 26 26.15 -12.77 7.71
N THR A 27 27.19 -13.28 7.05
CA THR A 27 27.72 -12.71 5.81
C THR A 27 26.76 -12.88 4.63
N GLU A 28 25.99 -13.97 4.61
CA GLU A 28 24.98 -14.21 3.59
C GLU A 28 23.77 -13.30 3.80
N HIS A 29 23.30 -13.15 5.04
CA HIS A 29 22.25 -12.20 5.40
C HIS A 29 22.63 -10.78 4.99
N GLN A 30 23.84 -10.33 5.36
CA GLN A 30 24.37 -9.02 4.99
C GLN A 30 24.39 -8.81 3.48
N HIS A 31 24.91 -9.78 2.72
CA HIS A 31 24.95 -9.66 1.26
C HIS A 31 23.55 -9.59 0.63
N ARG A 32 22.58 -10.33 1.17
CA ARG A 32 21.19 -10.25 0.70
C ARG A 32 20.53 -8.92 1.08
N ALA A 33 20.76 -8.41 2.29
CA ALA A 33 20.26 -7.10 2.70
C ALA A 33 20.81 -5.97 1.82
N LEU A 34 22.11 -6.01 1.48
CA LEU A 34 22.71 -5.06 0.54
C LEU A 34 22.11 -5.12 -0.88
N LYS A 35 21.64 -6.29 -1.32
CA LYS A 35 20.90 -6.39 -2.58
C LYS A 35 19.55 -5.69 -2.49
N LEU A 36 18.81 -5.90 -1.40
CA LEU A 36 17.55 -5.21 -1.14
C LEU A 36 17.76 -3.69 -1.05
N SER A 37 18.83 -3.22 -0.39
CA SER A 37 19.22 -1.81 -0.38
C SER A 37 19.41 -1.26 -1.80
N GLY A 38 20.12 -2.00 -2.66
CA GLY A 38 20.28 -1.65 -4.06
C GLY A 38 18.96 -1.62 -4.85
N GLU A 39 18.00 -2.47 -4.51
CA GLU A 39 16.65 -2.44 -5.09
C GLU A 39 15.85 -1.23 -4.59
N GLN A 40 15.85 -0.95 -3.29
CA GLN A 40 15.23 0.26 -2.71
C GLN A 40 15.75 1.53 -3.37
N SER A 41 17.08 1.62 -3.55
CA SER A 41 17.72 2.76 -4.19
C SER A 41 17.22 2.96 -5.63
N ARG A 42 17.06 1.88 -6.41
CA ARG A 42 16.49 1.93 -7.77
C ARG A 42 15.03 2.38 -7.79
N ILE A 43 14.24 1.95 -6.81
CA ILE A 43 12.85 2.39 -6.67
C ILE A 43 12.83 3.89 -6.33
N GLY A 44 13.68 4.34 -5.39
CA GLY A 44 13.86 5.75 -5.04
C GLY A 44 14.27 6.61 -6.23
N ILE A 45 15.19 6.15 -7.08
CA ILE A 45 15.54 6.82 -8.34
C ILE A 45 14.32 6.94 -9.27
N THR A 46 13.49 5.90 -9.36
CA THR A 46 12.27 5.94 -10.19
C THR A 46 11.29 7.02 -9.69
N VAL A 47 11.13 7.16 -8.37
CA VAL A 47 10.32 8.23 -7.77
C VAL A 47 10.92 9.61 -8.03
N GLN A 48 12.24 9.73 -7.90
CA GLN A 48 12.98 10.96 -8.19
C GLN A 48 12.83 11.41 -9.65
N SER A 49 12.97 10.49 -10.61
CA SER A 49 12.77 10.77 -12.02
C SER A 49 11.35 11.25 -12.33
N ALA A 50 10.33 10.69 -11.66
CA ALA A 50 8.95 11.17 -11.82
C ALA A 50 8.78 12.62 -11.33
N MET A 51 9.46 13.02 -10.23
CA MET A 51 9.47 14.41 -9.79
C MET A 51 10.16 15.34 -10.80
N GLU A 52 11.31 14.92 -11.33
CA GLU A 52 12.05 15.68 -12.36
C GLU A 52 11.23 15.87 -13.64
N GLU A 53 10.48 14.84 -14.05
CA GLU A 53 9.54 14.93 -15.18
C GLU A 53 8.44 15.97 -14.92
N ILE A 54 7.88 15.99 -13.70
CA ILE A 54 6.88 17.00 -13.31
C ILE A 54 7.45 18.42 -13.44
N TYR A 55 8.68 18.66 -12.98
CA TYR A 55 9.33 19.97 -13.07
C TYR A 55 9.62 20.42 -14.50
N ARG A 56 9.69 19.50 -15.47
CA ARG A 56 9.86 19.82 -16.89
C ARG A 56 8.55 20.14 -17.59
N LEU A 57 7.39 19.97 -16.93
CA LEU A 57 6.10 20.31 -17.50
C LEU A 57 5.91 21.84 -17.57
N PRO A 58 5.24 22.37 -18.61
CA PRO A 58 4.97 23.80 -18.76
C PRO A 58 4.05 24.38 -17.68
N ASN A 59 3.42 23.53 -16.87
CA ASN A 59 2.49 23.89 -15.79
C ASN A 59 2.86 23.19 -14.46
N ALA A 60 4.16 23.01 -14.22
CA ALA A 60 4.70 22.34 -13.04
C ALA A 60 4.18 22.90 -11.71
N GLU A 61 3.85 24.19 -11.65
CA GLU A 61 3.31 24.89 -10.47
C GLU A 61 2.00 24.28 -9.96
N LYS A 62 1.25 23.59 -10.82
CA LYS A 62 -0.01 22.93 -10.45
C LYS A 62 0.18 21.64 -9.66
N PHE A 63 1.39 21.06 -9.69
CA PHE A 63 1.71 19.76 -9.08
C PHE A 63 2.42 19.88 -7.72
N GLY A 64 2.36 21.05 -7.09
CA GLY A 64 3.09 21.30 -5.83
C GLY A 64 2.71 20.36 -4.69
N LYS A 65 1.50 19.76 -4.69
CA LYS A 65 1.10 18.78 -3.67
C LYS A 65 1.70 17.40 -3.96
N GLU A 66 1.65 16.98 -5.22
CA GLU A 66 2.18 15.72 -5.72
C GLU A 66 3.70 15.66 -5.53
N VAL A 67 4.41 16.73 -5.86
CA VAL A 67 5.86 16.85 -5.64
C VAL A 67 6.21 16.74 -4.16
N LYS A 68 5.47 17.40 -3.27
CA LYS A 68 5.68 17.29 -1.82
C LYS A 68 5.51 15.85 -1.33
N LEU A 69 4.49 15.16 -1.83
CA LEU A 69 4.23 13.78 -1.44
C LEU A 69 5.30 12.81 -1.99
N LEU A 70 5.72 12.98 -3.25
CA LEU A 70 6.82 12.20 -3.83
C LEU A 70 8.17 12.48 -3.13
N THR A 71 8.36 13.70 -2.62
CA THR A 71 9.54 14.06 -1.80
C THR A 71 9.51 13.30 -0.48
N ALA A 72 8.35 13.22 0.19
CA ALA A 72 8.19 12.44 1.41
C ALA A 72 8.45 10.94 1.16
N VAL A 73 7.90 10.37 0.08
CA VAL A 73 8.21 9.00 -0.35
C VAL A 73 9.72 8.81 -0.48
N ARG A 74 10.41 9.73 -1.18
CA ARG A 74 11.86 9.62 -1.41
C ARG A 74 12.65 9.60 -0.10
N HIS A 75 12.27 10.41 0.88
CA HIS A 75 12.91 10.45 2.19
C HIS A 75 12.77 9.13 2.95
N VAL A 76 11.56 8.54 2.98
CA VAL A 76 11.35 7.24 3.62
C VAL A 76 12.16 6.15 2.91
N MET A 77 12.21 6.19 1.57
CA MET A 77 13.04 5.24 0.81
C MET A 77 14.55 5.40 1.08
N ASP A 78 15.04 6.62 1.36
CA ASP A 78 16.43 6.85 1.78
C ASP A 78 16.71 6.27 3.18
N GLU A 79 15.73 6.35 4.08
CA GLU A 79 15.82 5.70 5.39
C GLU A 79 15.91 4.17 5.25
N VAL A 80 15.07 3.57 4.42
CA VAL A 80 15.11 2.12 4.15
C VAL A 80 16.46 1.69 3.57
N VAL A 81 17.04 2.45 2.64
CA VAL A 81 18.42 2.20 2.14
C VAL A 81 19.42 2.19 3.30
N GLY A 82 19.36 3.19 4.18
CA GLY A 82 20.26 3.28 5.34
C GLY A 82 20.12 2.11 6.31
N LEU A 83 18.90 1.61 6.53
CA LEU A 83 18.63 0.43 7.36
C LEU A 83 19.16 -0.85 6.72
N LEU A 84 18.89 -1.07 5.43
CA LEU A 84 19.32 -2.26 4.69
C LEU A 84 20.84 -2.30 4.46
N ASP A 85 21.51 -1.15 4.42
CA ASP A 85 22.98 -1.05 4.44
C ASP A 85 23.58 -1.49 5.79
N GLN A 86 22.79 -1.46 6.87
CA GLN A 86 23.14 -1.94 8.23
C GLN A 86 22.60 -3.35 8.53
N PRO A 87 22.51 -4.22 7.52
CA PRO A 87 21.70 -5.44 7.50
C PRO A 87 20.41 -5.49 8.33
N GLU A 88 19.74 -4.37 8.59
CA GLU A 88 18.50 -4.34 9.35
C GLU A 88 17.33 -4.67 8.44
N THR A 89 16.69 -5.81 8.69
CA THR A 89 15.58 -6.36 7.88
C THR A 89 14.33 -6.58 8.72
N GLY A 90 14.40 -6.28 10.01
CA GLY A 90 13.30 -6.48 10.96
C GLY A 90 12.22 -5.42 10.89
N ASP A 91 11.45 -5.33 11.97
CA ASP A 91 10.28 -4.47 12.09
C ASP A 91 10.52 -3.00 11.66
N PRO A 92 11.66 -2.34 12.00
CA PRO A 92 11.90 -0.96 11.58
C PRO A 92 11.90 -0.78 10.06
N THR A 93 12.62 -1.66 9.35
CA THR A 93 12.75 -1.61 7.88
C THR A 93 11.41 -1.91 7.22
N VAL A 94 10.73 -2.96 7.66
CA VAL A 94 9.42 -3.36 7.13
C VAL A 94 8.36 -2.27 7.37
N ALA A 95 8.42 -1.57 8.51
CA ALA A 95 7.53 -0.45 8.81
C ALA A 95 7.79 0.73 7.87
N ALA A 96 9.05 1.10 7.66
CA ALA A 96 9.42 2.18 6.75
C ALA A 96 9.03 1.88 5.29
N GLU A 97 9.27 0.65 4.79
CA GLU A 97 8.77 0.21 3.48
C GLU A 97 7.23 0.26 3.40
N THR A 98 6.54 -0.08 4.49
CA THR A 98 5.07 0.02 4.56
C THR A 98 4.61 1.48 4.48
N GLU A 99 5.29 2.39 5.16
CA GLU A 99 5.02 3.83 5.07
C GLU A 99 5.25 4.34 3.63
N ALA A 100 6.34 3.94 2.98
CA ALA A 100 6.61 4.31 1.58
C ALA A 100 5.47 3.84 0.65
N ILE A 101 4.97 2.61 0.83
CA ILE A 101 3.80 2.08 0.10
C ILE A 101 2.55 2.92 0.34
N GLU A 102 2.28 3.31 1.58
CA GLU A 102 1.11 4.11 1.93
C GLU A 102 1.18 5.50 1.31
N LEU A 103 2.33 6.17 1.37
CA LEU A 103 2.56 7.46 0.73
C LEU A 103 2.40 7.35 -0.79
N LEU A 104 2.96 6.29 -1.41
CA LEU A 104 2.77 6.01 -2.84
C LEU A 104 1.29 5.77 -3.20
N LEU A 105 0.51 5.10 -2.35
CA LEU A 105 -0.93 4.94 -2.54
C LEU A 105 -1.67 6.28 -2.45
N GLN A 106 -1.26 7.17 -1.54
CA GLN A 106 -1.81 8.53 -1.45
C GLN A 106 -1.55 9.33 -2.73
N THR A 107 -0.36 9.22 -3.34
CA THR A 107 -0.07 9.92 -4.62
C THR A 107 -1.03 9.48 -5.73
N LYS A 108 -1.38 8.19 -5.75
CA LYS A 108 -2.32 7.63 -6.73
C LYS A 108 -3.75 8.11 -6.49
N ARG A 109 -4.18 8.21 -5.23
CA ARG A 109 -5.53 8.68 -4.85
C ARG A 109 -5.73 10.17 -5.13
N GLN A 110 -4.67 10.97 -5.00
CA GLN A 110 -4.69 12.40 -5.33
C GLN A 110 -4.79 12.69 -6.83
N ASN A 111 -4.69 11.66 -7.69
CA ASN A 111 -4.75 11.81 -9.14
C ASN A 111 -6.09 11.32 -9.73
N PRO A 112 -7.15 12.14 -9.78
CA PRO A 112 -8.34 11.86 -10.61
C PRO A 112 -8.28 12.51 -12.02
N ASN A 113 -7.41 13.50 -12.25
CA ASN A 113 -6.95 14.08 -13.52
C ASN A 113 -6.35 15.45 -13.16
N GLY A 114 -5.07 15.71 -13.49
CA GLY A 114 -4.37 16.94 -13.12
C GLY A 114 -5.17 18.21 -13.40
N GLY A 115 -5.55 18.92 -12.34
CA GLY A 115 -6.33 20.16 -12.42
C GLY A 115 -7.07 20.44 -11.12
N GLY A 116 -6.51 21.31 -10.28
CA GLY A 116 -7.19 21.79 -9.08
C GLY A 116 -8.48 22.55 -9.39
N GLY A 117 -9.51 22.35 -8.57
CA GLY A 117 -10.73 23.17 -8.56
C GLY A 117 -11.83 22.66 -7.63
N GLY A 118 -12.15 23.44 -6.58
CA GLY A 118 -13.39 23.36 -5.77
C GLY A 118 -13.38 22.26 -4.71
N GLY A 119 -13.58 22.49 -3.41
CA GLY A 119 -14.46 23.45 -2.75
C GLY A 119 -15.77 22.75 -2.34
N GLY A 120 -15.92 22.39 -1.06
CA GLY A 120 -17.19 21.92 -0.48
C GLY A 120 -16.99 20.95 0.70
N GLY A 121 -17.31 21.42 1.91
CA GLY A 121 -17.12 20.75 3.20
C GLY A 121 -18.00 19.52 3.51
N PRO A 122 -17.99 19.06 4.77
CA PRO A 122 -18.45 17.74 5.19
C PRO A 122 -19.98 17.71 5.42
N GLY A 123 -20.64 16.64 4.97
CA GLY A 123 -22.02 16.38 5.36
C GLY A 123 -22.73 15.41 4.41
N GLY A 124 -23.29 14.34 4.96
CA GLY A 124 -24.28 13.51 4.28
C GLY A 124 -23.99 12.02 4.41
N GLY A 125 -24.43 11.43 5.53
CA GLY A 125 -24.50 9.98 5.67
C GLY A 125 -25.63 9.36 4.83
N GLY A 126 -25.47 8.07 4.53
CA GLY A 126 -26.58 7.16 4.25
C GLY A 126 -26.83 6.82 2.79
N GLY A 127 -26.73 5.52 2.46
CA GLY A 127 -27.54 4.91 1.41
C GLY A 127 -26.77 4.42 0.19
N ALA A 128 -26.73 3.09 0.03
CA ALA A 128 -26.06 2.35 -1.02
C ALA A 128 -26.59 2.58 -2.45
N ALA A 129 -25.71 2.46 -3.45
CA ALA A 129 -25.84 1.54 -4.58
C ALA A 129 -24.78 1.81 -5.67
N SER A 130 -23.94 0.79 -5.89
CA SER A 130 -23.16 0.48 -7.10
C SER A 130 -23.29 1.40 -8.33
N THR A 131 -22.27 2.22 -8.57
CA THR A 131 -21.91 2.75 -9.91
C THR A 131 -20.38 2.82 -10.07
N GLN A 132 -19.69 1.70 -9.84
CA GLN A 132 -18.26 1.55 -10.14
C GLN A 132 -17.98 0.63 -11.34
N VAL A 133 -18.97 0.40 -12.21
CA VAL A 133 -18.79 -0.36 -13.45
C VAL A 133 -19.16 0.53 -14.62
N ALA A 134 -18.24 1.39 -15.04
CA ALA A 134 -18.39 2.15 -16.29
C ALA A 134 -17.04 2.63 -16.88
N LEU A 135 -15.91 1.99 -16.56
CA LEU A 135 -14.62 2.41 -17.12
C LEU A 135 -13.66 1.24 -17.44
N SER A 136 -14.21 0.06 -17.73
CA SER A 136 -13.45 -1.09 -18.24
C SER A 136 -13.62 -1.30 -19.75
N GLU A 137 -14.24 -0.35 -20.46
CA GLU A 137 -14.78 -0.59 -21.80
C GLU A 137 -14.42 0.52 -22.79
N ILE A 138 -13.13 0.86 -22.93
CA ILE A 138 -12.61 1.52 -24.15
C ILE A 138 -11.13 1.14 -24.34
N GLY A 139 -10.91 0.25 -25.30
CA GLY A 139 -9.63 -0.19 -25.85
C GLY A 139 -9.95 -1.16 -26.99
N PRO A 140 -9.66 -0.83 -28.27
CA PRO A 140 -10.20 -1.57 -29.40
C PRO A 140 -9.40 -2.86 -29.64
N GLY A 141 -9.99 -4.00 -29.29
CA GLY A 141 -9.42 -5.31 -29.53
C GLY A 141 -10.39 -6.39 -29.08
N GLY A 142 -11.41 -6.66 -29.92
CA GLY A 142 -12.41 -7.69 -29.65
C GLY A 142 -11.85 -9.09 -29.87
N GLU A 143 -11.99 -9.94 -28.86
CA GLU A 143 -12.04 -11.39 -29.00
C GLU A 143 -13.47 -11.82 -28.65
N ALA A 144 -14.29 -11.92 -29.68
CA ALA A 144 -15.62 -12.50 -29.61
C ALA A 144 -15.49 -14.01 -29.45
N ASN A 145 -15.38 -14.51 -28.20
CA ASN A 145 -15.79 -15.85 -27.70
C ASN A 145 -15.17 -16.21 -26.34
N ALA A 146 -15.11 -15.28 -25.38
CA ALA A 146 -14.85 -15.65 -23.99
C ALA A 146 -16.18 -15.98 -23.29
N VAL A 147 -16.49 -17.27 -23.15
CA VAL A 147 -17.54 -17.75 -22.25
C VAL A 147 -17.20 -17.26 -20.85
N GLN A 148 -17.98 -16.31 -20.33
CA GLN A 148 -17.95 -15.95 -18.92
C GLN A 148 -18.48 -17.13 -18.12
N GLU A 149 -17.59 -18.01 -17.66
CA GLU A 149 -17.90 -18.76 -16.45
C GLU A 149 -18.03 -17.75 -15.31
N LYS A 150 -19.27 -17.50 -14.89
CA LYS A 150 -19.58 -16.92 -13.59
C LYS A 150 -18.97 -17.83 -12.53
N ARG A 151 -17.73 -17.58 -12.14
CA ARG A 151 -17.24 -18.01 -10.85
C ARG A 151 -18.02 -17.22 -9.81
N GLN A 152 -19.04 -17.88 -9.27
CA GLN A 152 -19.74 -17.46 -8.07
C GLN A 152 -18.68 -17.36 -6.98
N VAL A 153 -18.23 -16.14 -6.69
CA VAL A 153 -17.45 -15.86 -5.49
C VAL A 153 -18.39 -16.14 -4.33
N GLY A 154 -18.27 -17.34 -3.75
CA GLY A 154 -18.90 -17.65 -2.50
C GLY A 154 -18.43 -16.61 -1.49
N GLN A 155 -19.35 -15.76 -1.05
CA GLN A 155 -19.19 -15.07 0.22
C GLN A 155 -18.93 -16.14 1.28
N SER A 156 -17.66 -16.30 1.66
CA SER A 156 -17.31 -16.99 2.88
C SER A 156 -17.67 -16.06 4.05
N THR A 157 -18.96 -15.96 4.36
CA THR A 157 -19.35 -15.74 5.74
C THR A 157 -18.79 -16.93 6.51
N GLY A 158 -17.72 -16.73 7.27
CA GLY A 158 -17.08 -17.76 8.07
C GLY A 158 -18.04 -18.30 9.14
N ARG A 159 -18.88 -19.25 8.74
CA ARG A 159 -19.63 -20.13 9.63
C ARG A 159 -19.13 -21.55 9.41
N ALA A 160 -18.34 -21.98 10.40
CA ALA A 160 -18.02 -23.34 10.85
C ALA A 160 -16.53 -23.68 10.78
N GLY A 161 -15.91 -23.93 11.94
CA GLY A 161 -14.63 -24.63 11.96
C GLY A 161 -13.77 -24.65 13.22
N LYS A 162 -14.12 -23.98 14.33
CA LYS A 162 -13.62 -24.24 15.69
C LYS A 162 -14.53 -23.48 16.65
N GLU A 163 -15.25 -24.19 17.51
CA GLU A 163 -15.99 -23.54 18.60
C GLU A 163 -14.97 -22.79 19.46
N PHE A 164 -15.11 -21.46 19.54
CA PHE A 164 -14.31 -20.67 20.44
C PHE A 164 -14.57 -21.15 21.88
N PRO A 165 -13.54 -21.35 22.71
CA PRO A 165 -13.72 -21.60 24.14
C PRO A 165 -14.62 -20.50 24.75
N ALA A 166 -15.50 -20.88 25.69
CA ALA A 166 -16.51 -19.97 26.24
C ALA A 166 -15.91 -18.70 26.86
N GLU A 167 -14.65 -18.76 27.27
CA GLU A 167 -13.88 -17.64 27.80
C GLU A 167 -13.62 -16.56 26.73
N PHE A 168 -13.38 -16.95 25.47
CA PHE A 168 -13.14 -16.01 24.37
C PHE A 168 -14.42 -15.30 23.93
N GLN A 169 -15.57 -15.98 23.96
CA GLN A 169 -16.87 -15.36 23.67
C GLN A 169 -17.23 -14.34 24.76
N LYS A 170 -17.05 -14.71 26.04
CA LYS A 170 -17.26 -13.78 27.17
C LYS A 170 -16.32 -12.58 27.12
N GLY A 171 -15.07 -12.77 26.70
CA GLY A 171 -14.09 -11.69 26.55
C GLY A 171 -14.48 -10.70 25.44
N LEU A 172 -14.97 -11.20 24.30
CA LEU A 172 -15.46 -10.36 23.20
C LEU A 172 -16.74 -9.62 23.60
N ASP A 173 -17.70 -10.29 24.23
CA ASP A 173 -18.93 -9.65 24.70
C ASP A 173 -18.64 -8.58 25.76
N ALA A 174 -17.69 -8.80 26.67
CA ALA A 174 -17.27 -7.80 27.65
C ALA A 174 -16.57 -6.60 26.99
N TYR A 175 -15.75 -6.83 25.97
CA TYR A 175 -15.10 -5.78 25.20
C TYR A 175 -16.11 -4.91 24.44
N PHE A 176 -17.07 -5.52 23.73
CA PHE A 176 -18.11 -4.79 22.99
C PHE A 176 -19.05 -4.02 23.93
N ASN A 177 -19.43 -4.61 25.07
CA ASN A 177 -20.27 -3.92 26.06
C ASN A 177 -19.56 -2.71 26.70
N ASN A 178 -18.23 -2.74 26.84
CA ASN A 178 -17.48 -1.58 27.32
C ASN A 178 -17.33 -0.52 26.23
N LEU A 179 -17.11 -0.93 24.97
CA LEU A 179 -17.05 -0.03 23.83
C LEU A 179 -18.38 0.72 23.60
N GLU A 180 -19.51 0.03 23.78
CA GLU A 180 -20.85 0.64 23.67
C GLU A 180 -21.18 1.54 24.87
N LYS A 181 -20.64 1.26 26.06
CA LYS A 181 -20.79 2.13 27.24
C LYS A 181 -19.95 3.41 27.13
N ASP A 182 -18.76 3.33 26.53
CA ASP A 182 -17.90 4.49 26.30
C ASP A 182 -18.36 5.35 25.09
N ALA A 183 -19.25 4.81 24.25
CA ALA A 183 -19.84 5.47 23.09
C ALA A 183 -21.24 6.07 23.34
N ALA A 184 -21.77 5.98 24.56
CA ALA A 184 -23.02 6.64 24.95
C ALA A 184 -22.72 7.99 25.65
N PRO A 185 -23.38 9.10 25.26
CA PRO A 185 -23.18 10.43 25.86
C PRO A 185 -23.73 10.56 27.29
#